data_AF-A0A6B1FLP0-F1
#
_entry.id   AF-A0A6B1FLP0-F1
#
_cell.length_a   1.000
_cell.length_b   1.000
_cell.length_c   1.000
_cell.angle_alpha   90.00
_cell.angle_beta   90.00
_cell.angle_gamma   90.00
#
_symmetry.space_group_name_H-M   'P 1'
#
loop_
_entity.id
_entity.type
_entity.pdbx_description
1 polymer ?
#
loop_
_entity_poly.entity_id
_entity_poly.type
_entity_poly.pdbx_seq_one_letter_code
_entity_poly.pdbx_strand_id
1 'polypeptide(L)'
;MSCALKAVAAKKKKDINSHRELGTFAEMLSNQEHNKEISNSFSSASTLHRNFYESNLDPNSVKSMCSRVAKTVGELMLKMGYRAP
;
A
#
# COMPACT_ATOMS: atom_id res chain seq x y z
N MET A 1 -2.62 3.01 -2.49
CA MET A 1 -2.26 1.75 -1.81
C MET A 1 -3.41 0.74 -1.77
N SER A 2 -4.57 1.07 -1.19
CA SER A 2 -5.72 0.13 -1.05
C SER A 2 -6.14 -0.54 -2.37
N CYS A 3 -6.39 0.22 -3.44
CA CYS A 3 -6.75 -0.36 -4.75
C CYS A 3 -5.66 -1.27 -5.33
N ALA A 4 -4.38 -0.92 -5.12
CA ALA A 4 -3.27 -1.74 -5.59
C ALA A 4 -3.24 -3.10 -4.90
N LEU A 5 -3.41 -3.13 -3.57
CA LEU A 5 -3.49 -4.37 -2.81
C LEU A 5 -4.73 -5.19 -3.20
N LYS A 6 -5.90 -4.55 -3.41
CA LYS A 6 -7.10 -5.22 -3.91
C LYS A 6 -6.91 -5.84 -5.29
N ALA A 7 -6.23 -5.14 -6.20
CA ALA A 7 -5.93 -5.68 -7.53
C ALA A 7 -5.03 -6.92 -7.45
N VAL A 8 -3.99 -6.88 -6.61
CA VAL A 8 -3.10 -8.03 -6.39
C VAL A 8 -3.85 -9.19 -5.72
N ALA A 9 -4.73 -8.90 -4.76
CA ALA A 9 -5.57 -9.91 -4.11
C ALA A 9 -6.53 -10.58 -5.10
N ALA A 10 -7.18 -9.79 -5.97
CA ALA A 10 -8.06 -10.30 -7.01
C ALA A 10 -7.33 -11.21 -8.00
N LYS A 11 -6.09 -10.87 -8.40
CA LYS A 11 -5.23 -11.77 -9.22
C LYS A 11 -4.92 -13.09 -8.50
N LYS A 12 -4.87 -13.07 -7.17
CA LYS A 12 -4.72 -14.26 -6.31
C LYS A 12 -6.07 -14.92 -5.95
N LYS A 13 -7.19 -14.53 -6.58
CA LYS A 13 -8.55 -15.02 -6.30
C LYS A 13 -8.97 -14.85 -4.84
N LYS A 14 -8.55 -13.75 -4.21
CA LYS A 14 -8.94 -13.36 -2.85
C LYS A 14 -9.67 -12.03 -2.90
N ASP A 15 -10.79 -11.96 -2.19
CA ASP A 15 -11.50 -10.70 -1.96
C ASP A 15 -11.09 -10.06 -0.63
N ILE A 16 -11.04 -8.73 -0.62
CA ILE A 16 -10.71 -7.93 0.57
C ILE A 16 -11.83 -6.92 0.79
N ASN A 17 -12.54 -7.08 1.90
CA ASN A 17 -13.76 -6.35 2.22
C ASN A 17 -13.60 -5.34 3.37
N SER A 18 -12.46 -5.37 4.08
CA SER A 18 -12.23 -4.45 5.22
C SER A 18 -10.81 -3.86 5.27
N HIS A 19 -10.66 -2.78 6.05
CA HIS A 19 -9.36 -2.15 6.31
C HIS A 19 -8.42 -3.09 7.07
N ARG A 20 -8.96 -3.90 7.99
CA ARG A 20 -8.20 -4.91 8.72
C ARG A 20 -7.65 -5.97 7.78
N GLU A 21 -8.49 -6.49 6.88
CA GLU A 21 -8.06 -7.47 5.88
C GLU A 21 -7.01 -6.91 4.91
N LEU A 22 -7.08 -5.62 4.54
CA LEU A 22 -6.01 -4.97 3.76
C LEU A 22 -4.66 -5.02 4.49
N GLY A 23 -4.65 -4.74 5.79
CA GLY A 23 -3.42 -4.81 6.60
C GLY A 23 -2.86 -6.22 6.68
N THR A 24 -3.71 -7.20 7.02
CA THR A 24 -3.31 -8.62 7.04
C THR A 24 -2.81 -9.09 5.69
N PHE A 25 -3.45 -8.66 4.59
CA PHE A 25 -3.01 -9.01 3.25
C PHE A 25 -1.68 -8.35 2.88
N ALA A 26 -1.46 -7.08 3.25
CA ALA A 26 -0.20 -6.38 3.01
C ALA A 26 0.97 -7.06 3.74
N GLU A 27 0.75 -7.51 4.97
CA GLU A 27 1.75 -8.27 5.75
C GLU A 27 2.02 -9.65 5.15
N MET A 28 0.97 -10.40 4.81
CA MET A 28 1.10 -11.69 4.10
C MET A 28 1.89 -11.52 2.80
N LEU A 29 1.55 -10.52 1.99
CA LEU A 29 2.20 -10.24 0.71
C LEU A 29 3.66 -9.80 0.91
N SER A 30 3.93 -8.95 1.90
CA SER A 30 5.28 -8.56 2.30
C SER A 30 6.16 -9.78 2.59
N ASN A 31 5.63 -10.75 3.33
CA ASN A 31 6.35 -11.98 3.66
C ASN A 31 6.55 -12.90 2.45
N GLN A 32 5.52 -13.07 1.62
CA GLN A 32 5.59 -13.89 0.40
C GLN A 32 6.62 -13.36 -0.61
N GLU A 33 6.72 -12.05 -0.75
CA GLU A 33 7.61 -11.39 -1.70
C GLU A 33 8.98 -11.05 -1.10
N HIS A 34 9.21 -11.41 0.17
CA HIS A 34 10.39 -10.99 0.94
C HIS A 34 10.66 -9.48 0.86
N ASN A 35 9.60 -8.68 0.79
CA ASN A 35 9.67 -7.23 0.60
C ASN A 35 8.88 -6.49 1.70
N LYS A 36 9.60 -6.10 2.75
CA LYS A 36 9.06 -5.33 3.89
C LYS A 36 8.49 -3.97 3.49
N GLU A 37 8.88 -3.42 2.34
CA GLU A 37 8.33 -2.13 1.91
C GLU A 37 6.84 -2.21 1.61
N ILE A 38 6.27 -3.39 1.32
CA ILE A 38 4.83 -3.54 1.11
C ILE A 38 4.06 -3.22 2.39
N SER A 39 4.46 -3.81 3.52
CA SER A 39 3.81 -3.55 4.81
C SER A 39 4.16 -2.16 5.36
N ASN A 40 5.41 -1.72 5.24
CA ASN A 40 5.82 -0.36 5.63
C ASN A 40 5.06 0.74 4.88
N SER A 41 4.85 0.56 3.57
CA SER A 41 4.05 1.47 2.74
C SER A 41 2.58 1.43 3.11
N PHE A 42 2.03 0.27 3.48
CA PHE A 42 0.65 0.20 3.98
C PHE A 42 0.49 0.96 5.29
N SER A 43 1.42 0.79 6.24
CA SER A 43 1.44 1.57 7.48
C SER A 43 1.56 3.07 7.20
N SER A 44 2.40 3.45 6.23
CA SER A 44 2.56 4.84 5.82
C SER A 44 1.26 5.41 5.23
N ALA A 45 0.59 4.66 4.35
CA ALA A 45 -0.70 5.05 3.80
C ALA A 45 -1.79 5.17 4.88
N SER A 46 -1.79 4.29 5.87
CA SER A 46 -2.73 4.32 7.00
C SER A 46 -2.51 5.56 7.87
N THR A 47 -1.25 5.91 8.14
CA THR A 47 -0.91 7.13 8.87
C THR A 47 -1.27 8.38 8.08
N LEU A 48 -1.01 8.44 6.78
CA LEU A 48 -1.45 9.56 5.92
C LEU A 48 -2.97 9.71 5.90
N HIS A 49 -3.71 8.59 5.85
CA HIS A 49 -5.17 8.60 5.89
C HIS A 49 -5.71 9.15 7.22
N ARG A 50 -5.13 8.76 8.37
CA ARG A 50 -5.46 9.36 9.67
C ARG A 50 -5.10 10.84 9.73
N ASN A 51 -3.90 11.19 9.24
CA ASN A 51 -3.43 12.57 9.23
C ASN A 51 -4.33 13.52 8.44
N PHE A 52 -5.08 13.05 7.44
CA PHE A 52 -6.07 13.87 6.75
C PHE A 52 -7.12 14.47 7.71
N TYR A 53 -7.46 13.75 8.79
CA TYR A 53 -8.41 14.21 9.80
C TYR A 53 -7.73 14.91 10.98
N GLU A 54 -6.51 14.50 11.32
CA GLU A 54 -5.81 14.98 12.51
C GLU A 54 -4.87 16.17 12.24
N SER A 55 -4.37 16.34 11.01
CA SER A 55 -3.45 17.41 10.57
C SER A 55 -2.17 17.57 11.42
N ASN A 56 -1.65 16.48 11.96
CA ASN A 56 -0.53 16.47 12.91
C ASN A 56 0.86 16.20 12.30
N LEU A 57 0.94 15.83 11.02
CA LEU A 57 2.20 15.54 10.35
C LEU A 57 2.80 16.79 9.70
N ASP A 58 4.11 16.93 9.83
CA ASP A 58 4.86 17.96 9.11
C ASP A 58 4.91 17.67 7.59
N PRO A 59 5.07 18.71 6.74
CA PRO A 59 5.08 18.54 5.28
C PRO A 59 6.18 17.61 4.75
N ASN A 60 7.35 17.53 5.40
CA ASN A 60 8.44 16.68 4.94
C ASN A 60 8.12 15.21 5.19
N SER A 61 7.53 14.89 6.35
CA SER A 61 7.01 13.56 6.65
C SER A 61 5.93 13.15 5.66
N VAL A 62 4.97 14.03 5.37
CA VAL A 62 3.92 13.77 4.36
C VAL A 62 4.54 13.45 3.01
N LYS A 63 5.47 14.28 2.52
CA LYS A 63 6.15 14.09 1.23
C LYS A 63 6.91 12.76 1.17
N SER A 64 7.64 12.43 2.23
CA SER A 64 8.41 11.19 2.33
C SER A 64 7.51 9.95 2.28
N MET A 65 6.44 9.95 3.07
CA MET A 65 5.48 8.85 3.13
C MET A 65 4.70 8.70 1.81
N CYS A 66 4.27 9.81 1.20
CA CYS A 66 3.63 9.79 -0.12
C CYS A 66 4.56 9.19 -1.18
N SER A 67 5.84 9.59 -1.19
CA SER A 67 6.83 9.09 -2.14
C SER A 67 7.04 7.57 -1.99
N ARG A 68 7.14 7.09 -0.75
CA ARG A 68 7.26 5.66 -0.44
C ARG A 68 6.03 4.88 -0.94
N VAL A 69 4.82 5.37 -0.62
CA VAL A 69 3.56 4.73 -1.07
C VAL A 69 3.47 4.71 -2.60
N ALA A 70 3.81 5.80 -3.27
CA ALA A 70 3.76 5.89 -4.72
C ALA A 70 4.72 4.87 -5.38
N LYS A 71 5.95 4.77 -4.88
CA LYS A 71 6.94 3.80 -5.36
C LYS A 71 6.43 2.36 -5.22
N THR A 72 5.96 1.97 -4.04
CA THR A 72 5.44 0.61 -3.82
C THR A 72 4.22 0.31 -4.68
N VAL A 73 3.31 1.27 -4.87
CA VAL A 73 2.17 1.09 -5.80
C VAL A 73 2.67 0.83 -7.22
N GLY A 74 3.65 1.60 -7.70
CA GLY A 74 4.25 1.39 -9.03
C GLY A 74 4.85 -0.02 -9.19
N GLU A 75 5.61 -0.48 -8.20
CA GLU A 75 6.20 -1.83 -8.20
C GLU A 75 5.12 -2.93 -8.22
N LEU A 76 4.04 -2.77 -7.44
CA LEU A 76 2.90 -3.70 -7.45
C LEU A 76 2.19 -3.71 -8.81
N MET A 77 1.97 -2.53 -9.42
CA MET A 77 1.33 -2.42 -10.73
C MET A 77 2.16 -3.07 -11.84
N LEU A 78 3.49 -2.85 -11.84
CA LEU A 78 4.39 -3.51 -12.78
C LEU A 78 4.32 -5.04 -12.66
N LYS A 79 4.29 -5.58 -11.44
CA LYS A 79 4.10 -7.03 -11.19
C LYS A 79 2.73 -7.55 -11.64
N MET A 80 1.72 -6.68 -11.71
CA MET A 80 0.41 -7.01 -12.27
C MET A 80 0.41 -7.07 -13.80
N GLY A 81 1.49 -6.65 -14.46
CA GLY A 81 1.57 -6.53 -15.92
C GLY A 81 1.07 -5.18 -16.45
N TYR A 82 0.82 -4.21 -15.57
CA TYR A 82 0.48 -2.85 -15.98
C TYR A 82 1.73 -2.18 -16.56
N ARG A 83 1.66 -1.81 -17.84
CA ARG A 83 2.60 -0.87 -18.45
C ARG A 83 1.87 0.47 -18.52
N ALA A 84 2.50 1.52 -18.01
CA ALA A 84 2.01 2.87 -18.26
C ALA A 84 1.89 3.07 -19.79
N PRO A 85 0.85 3.76 -20.27
CA PRO A 85 0.70 4.08 -21.69
C PRO A 85 1.90 4.86 -22.23
#